data_AF-A0A7H0HJ88-F1
#
_entry.id   AF-A0A7H0HJ88-F1
#
_cell.length_a   1.000
_cell.length_b   1.000
_cell.length_c   1.000
_cell.angle_alpha   90.00
_cell.angle_beta   90.00
_cell.angle_gamma   90.00
#
_symmetry.space_group_name_H-M   'P 1'
#
loop_
_entity.id
_entity.type
_entity.pdbx_description
1 polymer ?
#
loop_
_entity_poly.entity_id
_entity_poly.type
_entity_poly.pdbx_seq_one_letter_code
_entity_poly.pdbx_strand_id
1 'polypeptide(L)'
;MTPALLPSIDWPALLRSAPHFSHAIVDALHASGPDGFAPLVRAVYYFDLFDAQVSNGGVDQYFANVAAHLDDAGAVPGIIAANPVYAPLLPLIEEAHAIWNAVADAYCEEDDEDEEDEDEDEDDLLAPHAERMEAIATAFFAQHHAIRQRLEEDIVRDPHRYFALAPVPGLRGSGVEHVALADGAHRLRFVEGFPIGPNVFENGDGGCKNGCDVVWFSPDRTLLQCETAGFGGERSRHWIHYPSQASSSWTTGEDFMSGAPQSVRNDRLALGLGHHGLHEYFSAEGRRESATLHWHGEELCSEHFYPDGAALLRCKRQGHGEHRLRYWPNGALNTESIEERDGRERYLRCLDPEGRDLAPNGTGRLHEMLSLDSAMRQWREGELVGGFLSGPLRRMASHPDGSQPRETERSFYKNGRAQ
;
A
#
# COMPACT_ATOMS: atom_id res chain seq x y z
N MET A 1 41.91 13.75 -7.74
CA MET A 1 40.52 13.28 -7.64
C MET A 1 40.17 13.25 -6.18
N THR A 2 39.15 14.00 -5.77
CA THR A 2 38.60 13.93 -4.40
C THR A 2 38.10 12.50 -4.18
N PRO A 3 38.41 11.84 -3.05
CA PRO A 3 37.85 10.52 -2.77
C PRO A 3 36.32 10.62 -2.75
N ALA A 4 35.65 9.64 -3.37
CA ALA A 4 34.19 9.62 -3.42
C ALA A 4 33.62 9.60 -1.99
N LEU A 5 32.65 10.46 -1.74
CA LEU A 5 32.09 10.69 -0.41
C LEU A 5 30.93 9.73 -0.12
N LEU A 6 30.78 9.36 1.15
CA LEU A 6 29.54 8.77 1.66
C LEU A 6 28.77 9.85 2.43
N PRO A 7 27.43 9.88 2.37
CA PRO A 7 26.62 10.74 3.23
C PRO A 7 26.94 10.45 4.70
N SER A 8 27.16 11.52 5.47
CA SER A 8 27.43 11.41 6.90
C SER A 8 26.12 11.37 7.67
N ILE A 9 25.90 10.34 8.48
CA ILE A 9 24.70 10.19 9.31
C ILE A 9 25.04 9.49 10.63
N ASP A 10 24.37 9.84 11.72
CA ASP A 10 24.48 9.08 12.96
C ASP A 10 23.42 7.97 13.04
N TRP A 11 23.63 7.00 13.93
CA TRP A 11 22.70 5.87 14.08
C TRP A 11 21.28 6.27 14.48
N PRO A 12 21.06 7.17 15.45
CA PRO A 12 19.73 7.68 15.74
C PRO A 12 19.00 8.23 14.51
N ALA A 13 19.67 9.05 13.70
CA ALA A 13 19.08 9.61 12.49
C ALA A 13 18.78 8.52 11.45
N LEU A 14 19.71 7.59 11.21
CA LEU A 14 19.49 6.48 10.27
C LEU A 14 18.32 5.58 10.69
N LEU A 15 18.22 5.25 11.98
CA LEU A 15 17.13 4.41 12.49
C LEU A 15 15.76 5.09 12.40
N ARG A 16 15.70 6.43 12.40
CA ARG A 16 14.44 7.15 12.19
C ARG A 16 13.93 7.07 10.77
N SER A 17 14.78 6.76 9.80
CA SER A 17 14.39 6.50 8.41
C SER A 17 13.78 5.11 8.21
N ALA A 18 13.74 4.25 9.24
CA ALA A 18 13.11 2.95 9.12
C ALA A 18 11.62 3.05 8.74
N PRO A 19 11.10 2.11 7.94
CA PRO A 19 11.82 0.98 7.33
C PRO A 19 12.54 1.32 6.02
N HIS A 20 12.48 2.56 5.54
CA HIS A 20 13.00 3.02 4.25
C HIS A 20 14.33 3.77 4.42
N PHE A 21 15.40 3.05 4.76
CA PHE A 21 16.72 3.61 5.02
C PHE A 21 17.34 4.28 3.79
N SER A 22 16.95 3.87 2.58
CA SER A 22 17.31 4.56 1.34
C SER A 22 16.90 6.04 1.33
N HIS A 23 15.82 6.43 2.02
CA HIS A 23 15.41 7.84 2.09
C HIS A 23 16.47 8.74 2.72
N ALA A 24 17.23 8.25 3.71
CA ALA A 24 18.34 9.02 4.28
C ALA A 24 19.46 9.31 3.27
N ILE A 25 19.63 8.43 2.28
CA ILE A 25 20.57 8.64 1.17
C ILE A 25 20.04 9.74 0.26
N VAL A 26 18.77 9.63 -0.13
CA VAL A 26 18.09 10.58 -1.03
C VAL A 26 18.10 11.99 -0.43
N ASP A 27 17.78 12.13 0.86
CA ASP A 27 17.79 13.42 1.56
C ASP A 27 19.18 14.07 1.56
N ALA A 28 20.22 13.27 1.82
CA ALA A 28 21.59 13.76 1.83
C ALA A 28 22.07 14.19 0.42
N LEU A 29 21.64 13.46 -0.60
CA LEU A 29 21.98 13.75 -2.01
C LEU A 29 21.26 14.98 -2.53
N HIS A 30 19.99 15.18 -2.20
CA HIS A 30 19.25 16.40 -2.56
C HIS A 30 19.93 17.68 -2.07
N ALA A 31 20.58 17.64 -0.90
CA ALA A 31 21.25 18.81 -0.35
C ALA A 31 22.60 19.14 -1.01
N SER A 32 23.27 18.15 -1.64
CA SER A 32 24.69 18.25 -2.03
C SER A 32 24.98 17.94 -3.50
N GLY A 33 24.00 17.42 -4.25
CA GLY A 33 24.16 16.93 -5.63
C GLY A 33 24.84 15.54 -5.71
N PRO A 34 24.54 14.72 -6.73
CA PRO A 34 24.97 13.32 -6.75
C PRO A 34 26.45 13.09 -7.10
N ASP A 35 27.09 13.98 -7.86
CA ASP A 35 28.35 13.67 -8.55
C ASP A 35 29.56 13.40 -7.64
N GLY A 36 29.57 13.96 -6.43
CA GLY A 36 30.64 13.78 -5.45
C GLY A 36 30.57 12.47 -4.64
N PHE A 37 29.46 11.73 -4.75
CA PHE A 37 29.19 10.57 -3.91
C PHE A 37 29.69 9.24 -4.51
N ALA A 38 29.83 8.25 -3.64
CA ALA A 38 30.21 6.90 -4.01
C ALA A 38 29.26 6.30 -5.08
N PRO A 39 29.77 5.48 -6.02
CA PRO A 39 28.94 4.92 -7.10
C PRO A 39 27.68 4.19 -6.62
N LEU A 40 27.76 3.42 -5.53
CA LEU A 40 26.60 2.73 -4.96
C LEU A 40 25.51 3.69 -4.48
N VAL A 41 25.89 4.82 -3.91
CA VAL A 41 25.00 5.85 -3.39
C VAL A 41 24.30 6.57 -4.54
N ARG A 42 25.05 6.92 -5.61
CA ARG A 42 24.48 7.52 -6.82
C ARG A 42 23.49 6.58 -7.52
N ALA A 43 23.82 5.29 -7.59
CA ALA A 43 22.92 4.29 -8.17
C ALA A 43 21.56 4.26 -7.48
N VAL A 44 21.50 4.44 -6.14
CA VAL A 44 20.22 4.54 -5.41
C VAL A 44 19.42 5.74 -5.86
N TYR A 45 20.04 6.92 -5.94
CA TYR A 45 19.35 8.14 -6.35
C TYR A 45 18.79 8.09 -7.76
N TYR A 46 19.60 7.67 -8.75
CA TYR A 46 19.11 7.56 -10.13
C TYR A 46 18.04 6.49 -10.30
N PHE A 47 18.13 5.39 -9.54
CA PHE A 47 17.06 4.39 -9.49
C PHE A 47 15.77 4.98 -8.89
N ASP A 48 15.86 5.74 -7.80
CA ASP A 48 14.70 6.38 -7.17
C ASP A 48 14.01 7.39 -8.09
N LEU A 49 14.77 8.16 -8.88
CA LEU A 49 14.19 9.04 -9.91
C LEU A 49 13.43 8.24 -10.96
N PHE A 50 14.00 7.15 -11.47
CA PHE A 50 13.33 6.29 -12.44
C PHE A 50 12.06 5.67 -11.86
N ASP A 51 12.17 5.03 -10.69
CA ASP A 51 11.08 4.34 -10.03
C ASP A 51 9.93 5.29 -9.68
N ALA A 52 10.22 6.47 -9.11
CA ALA A 52 9.20 7.42 -8.71
C ALA A 52 8.31 7.85 -9.88
N GLN A 53 8.88 8.04 -11.07
CA GLN A 53 8.11 8.45 -12.25
C GLN A 53 7.40 7.26 -12.91
N VAL A 54 8.11 6.15 -13.12
CA VAL A 54 7.51 4.96 -13.76
C VAL A 54 6.39 4.36 -12.93
N SER A 55 6.53 4.38 -11.59
CA SER A 55 5.50 3.88 -10.69
C SER A 55 4.27 4.79 -10.60
N ASN A 56 4.42 6.09 -10.88
CA ASN A 56 3.35 7.08 -10.73
C ASN A 56 2.58 7.35 -12.03
N GLY A 57 3.28 7.43 -13.16
CA GLY A 57 2.67 7.82 -14.44
C GLY A 57 3.14 6.99 -15.63
N GLY A 58 4.22 6.23 -15.51
CA GLY A 58 4.76 5.42 -16.61
C GLY A 58 6.11 5.93 -17.12
N VAL A 59 6.57 5.33 -18.22
CA VAL A 59 7.89 5.60 -18.80
C VAL A 59 7.94 6.98 -19.49
N ASP A 60 6.84 7.39 -20.09
CA ASP A 60 6.58 8.74 -20.60
C ASP A 60 6.75 9.80 -19.51
N GLN A 61 6.15 9.59 -18.33
CA GLN A 61 6.32 10.51 -17.20
C GLN A 61 7.80 10.59 -16.73
N TYR A 62 8.55 9.49 -16.84
CA TYR A 62 9.99 9.51 -16.58
C TYR A 62 10.77 10.36 -17.60
N PHE A 63 10.37 10.32 -18.87
CA PHE A 63 11.01 11.12 -19.91
C PHE A 63 10.82 12.62 -19.66
N ALA A 64 9.56 13.05 -19.50
CA ALA A 64 9.21 14.45 -19.27
C ALA A 64 9.86 15.01 -18.00
N ASN A 65 9.75 14.29 -16.87
CA ASN A 65 10.16 14.85 -15.57
C ASN A 65 11.65 14.66 -15.23
N VAL A 66 12.34 13.75 -15.91
CA VAL A 66 13.72 13.38 -15.54
C VAL A 66 14.64 13.34 -16.75
N ALA A 67 14.37 12.51 -17.75
CA ALA A 67 15.33 12.29 -18.83
C ALA A 67 15.59 13.57 -19.65
N ALA A 68 14.55 14.37 -19.92
CA ALA A 68 14.63 15.65 -20.63
C ALA A 68 15.51 16.69 -19.92
N HIS A 69 15.67 16.58 -18.61
CA HIS A 69 16.38 17.56 -17.79
C HIS A 69 17.77 17.09 -17.33
N LEU A 70 18.23 15.92 -17.81
CA LEU A 70 19.55 15.38 -17.50
C LEU A 70 20.56 15.65 -18.62
N ASP A 71 21.69 16.27 -18.28
CA ASP A 71 22.79 16.56 -19.22
C ASP A 71 23.31 15.32 -19.96
N ASP A 72 23.28 14.14 -19.33
CA ASP A 72 23.68 12.86 -19.92
C ASP A 72 22.76 11.74 -19.45
N ALA A 73 21.51 11.76 -19.93
CA ALA A 73 20.54 10.70 -19.68
C ALA A 73 21.04 9.32 -20.16
N GLY A 74 21.90 9.27 -21.20
CA GLY A 74 22.45 8.03 -21.74
C GLY A 74 23.37 7.28 -20.77
N ALA A 75 24.00 7.97 -19.81
CA ALA A 75 24.85 7.35 -18.80
C ALA A 75 24.09 6.69 -17.64
N VAL A 76 22.81 7.02 -17.44
CA VAL A 76 22.02 6.59 -16.27
C VAL A 76 21.98 5.08 -16.06
N PRO A 77 21.75 4.22 -17.09
CA PRO A 77 21.77 2.76 -16.89
C PRO A 77 23.11 2.26 -16.33
N GLY A 78 24.23 2.83 -16.81
CA GLY A 78 25.57 2.50 -16.32
C GLY A 78 25.81 2.97 -14.88
N ILE A 79 25.21 4.09 -14.46
CA ILE A 79 25.26 4.57 -13.09
C ILE A 79 24.48 3.62 -12.17
N ILE A 80 23.25 3.25 -12.53
CA ILE A 80 22.40 2.33 -11.76
C ILE A 80 23.08 0.95 -11.64
N ALA A 81 23.72 0.47 -12.71
CA ALA A 81 24.44 -0.81 -12.73
C ALA A 81 25.59 -0.90 -11.70
N ALA A 82 26.05 0.22 -11.14
CA ALA A 82 27.05 0.21 -10.08
C ALA A 82 26.56 -0.51 -8.80
N ASN A 83 25.24 -0.58 -8.57
CA ASN A 83 24.66 -1.33 -7.46
C ASN A 83 24.10 -2.69 -7.94
N PRO A 84 24.69 -3.82 -7.49
CA PRO A 84 24.30 -5.16 -7.96
C PRO A 84 22.87 -5.56 -7.55
N VAL A 85 22.24 -4.87 -6.59
CA VAL A 85 20.84 -5.11 -6.22
C VAL A 85 19.91 -4.88 -7.42
N TYR A 86 20.24 -3.92 -8.30
CA TYR A 86 19.40 -3.53 -9.44
C TYR A 86 19.58 -4.40 -10.69
N ALA A 87 20.53 -5.35 -10.68
CA ALA A 87 20.82 -6.19 -11.84
C ALA A 87 19.58 -6.82 -12.53
N PRO A 88 18.52 -7.27 -11.80
CA PRO A 88 17.31 -7.80 -12.43
C PRO A 88 16.48 -6.78 -13.22
N LEU A 89 16.55 -5.48 -12.89
CA LEU A 89 15.79 -4.41 -13.56
C LEU A 89 16.57 -3.72 -14.66
N LEU A 90 17.90 -3.88 -14.72
CA LEU A 90 18.75 -3.21 -15.70
C LEU A 90 18.25 -3.36 -17.15
N PRO A 91 17.80 -4.53 -17.64
CA PRO A 91 17.31 -4.63 -19.01
C PRO A 91 16.09 -3.75 -19.30
N LEU A 92 15.22 -3.52 -18.32
CA LEU A 92 14.04 -2.66 -18.46
C LEU A 92 14.44 -1.18 -18.52
N ILE A 93 15.40 -0.79 -17.68
CA ILE A 93 15.94 0.56 -17.63
C ILE A 93 16.73 0.86 -18.90
N GLU A 94 17.57 -0.07 -19.35
CA GLU A 94 18.33 0.04 -20.61
C GLU A 94 17.39 0.20 -21.82
N GLU A 95 16.28 -0.54 -21.86
CA GLU A 95 15.28 -0.41 -22.92
C GLU A 95 14.56 0.96 -22.88
N ALA A 96 14.17 1.45 -21.69
CA ALA A 96 13.59 2.79 -21.55
C ALA A 96 14.55 3.88 -22.04
N HIS A 97 15.82 3.81 -21.66
CA HIS A 97 16.84 4.75 -22.13
C HIS A 97 17.19 4.58 -23.62
N ALA A 98 17.02 3.39 -24.19
CA ALA A 98 17.15 3.18 -25.64
C ALA A 98 16.01 3.85 -26.42
N ILE A 99 14.80 3.87 -25.87
CA ILE A 99 13.68 4.65 -26.41
C ILE A 99 14.00 6.14 -26.31
N TRP A 100 14.38 6.62 -25.12
CA TRP A 100 14.76 8.02 -24.91
C TRP A 100 15.82 8.49 -25.91
N ASN A 101 16.92 7.75 -26.06
CA ASN A 101 18.00 8.11 -26.99
C ASN A 101 17.57 8.16 -28.46
N ALA A 102 16.46 7.51 -28.83
CA ALA A 102 15.93 7.58 -30.19
C ALA A 102 15.08 8.83 -30.45
N VAL A 103 14.52 9.43 -29.39
CA VAL A 103 13.63 10.59 -29.46
C VAL A 103 14.24 11.88 -28.89
N ALA A 104 15.30 11.79 -28.09
CA ALA A 104 15.87 12.89 -27.30
C ALA A 104 16.22 14.13 -28.14
N ASP A 105 16.82 13.95 -29.33
CA ASP A 105 17.19 15.08 -30.20
C ASP A 105 15.95 15.86 -30.67
N ALA A 106 14.84 15.18 -30.97
CA ALA A 106 13.59 15.82 -31.39
C ALA A 106 12.80 16.38 -30.19
N TYR A 107 12.84 15.68 -29.06
CA TYR A 107 12.16 16.05 -27.82
C TYR A 107 12.67 17.37 -27.22
N CYS A 108 13.96 17.72 -27.43
CA CYS A 108 14.54 18.98 -26.94
C CYS A 108 14.39 20.17 -27.91
N GLU A 109 14.01 19.97 -29.17
CA GLU A 109 13.82 21.06 -30.15
C GLU A 109 12.46 21.77 -29.98
N GLU A 110 11.51 21.18 -29.26
CA GLU A 110 10.13 21.69 -29.08
C GLU A 110 9.97 22.67 -27.89
N ASP A 111 10.91 22.71 -26.93
CA ASP A 111 10.87 23.59 -25.75
C ASP A 111 11.29 25.05 -26.03
N ASP A 112 11.89 25.33 -27.20
CA ASP A 112 12.49 26.63 -27.55
C ASP A 112 11.61 27.51 -28.49
N GLU A 113 10.47 27.01 -28.98
CA GLU A 113 9.53 27.78 -29.82
C GLU A 113 8.25 28.13 -29.04
N ASP A 114 8.12 29.42 -28.65
CA ASP A 114 6.89 30.04 -28.15
C ASP A 114 5.72 29.77 -29.12
N GLU A 115 4.93 28.71 -28.96
CA GLU A 115 3.63 28.60 -29.63
C GLU A 115 2.60 27.82 -28.79
N GLU A 116 1.46 28.48 -28.57
CA GLU A 116 0.34 28.08 -27.73
C GLU A 116 -0.41 26.86 -28.30
N ASP A 117 0.17 25.66 -28.33
CA ASP A 117 -0.52 24.39 -28.64
C ASP A 117 0.17 23.20 -27.90
N GLU A 118 0.28 23.28 -26.57
CA GLU A 118 1.15 22.46 -25.69
C GLU A 118 0.80 20.95 -25.49
N ASP A 119 -0.17 20.35 -26.20
CA ASP A 119 -0.60 18.96 -25.88
C ASP A 119 -0.69 17.97 -27.06
N GLU A 120 -0.48 18.36 -28.33
CA GLU A 120 -0.70 17.44 -29.48
C GLU A 120 0.59 16.79 -30.05
N ASP A 121 1.78 17.38 -29.87
CA ASP A 121 2.99 16.97 -30.62
C ASP A 121 3.94 16.00 -29.87
N GLU A 122 4.08 16.07 -28.54
CA GLU A 122 4.88 15.10 -27.76
C GLU A 122 4.31 13.67 -27.84
N ASP A 123 2.99 13.57 -27.90
CA ASP A 123 2.26 12.30 -28.05
C ASP A 123 2.59 11.63 -29.40
N ASP A 124 2.87 12.39 -30.46
CA ASP A 124 3.21 11.88 -31.79
C ASP A 124 4.64 11.30 -31.86
N LEU A 125 5.60 11.86 -31.11
CA LEU A 125 6.97 11.34 -31.01
C LEU A 125 7.03 10.02 -30.23
N LEU A 126 6.23 9.89 -29.17
CA LEU A 126 6.21 8.72 -28.30
C LEU A 126 5.22 7.63 -28.77
N ALA A 127 4.22 7.96 -29.59
CA ALA A 127 3.23 7.01 -30.13
C ALA A 127 3.85 5.73 -30.75
N PRO A 128 4.95 5.78 -31.53
CA PRO A 128 5.60 4.58 -32.07
C PRO A 128 6.18 3.64 -30.99
N HIS A 129 6.36 4.14 -29.76
CA HIS A 129 6.96 3.44 -28.64
C HIS A 129 5.96 3.04 -27.54
N ALA A 130 4.69 3.45 -27.64
CA ALA A 130 3.67 3.25 -26.61
C ALA A 130 3.57 1.80 -26.10
N GLU A 131 3.48 0.81 -27.00
CA GLU A 131 3.40 -0.61 -26.60
C GLU A 131 4.64 -1.09 -25.84
N ARG A 132 5.83 -0.59 -26.22
CA ARG A 132 7.10 -0.93 -25.54
C ARG A 132 7.15 -0.30 -24.15
N MET A 133 6.72 0.96 -24.04
CA MET A 133 6.65 1.68 -22.76
C MET A 133 5.67 1.01 -21.78
N GLU A 134 4.49 0.62 -22.25
CA GLU A 134 3.51 -0.12 -21.44
C GLU A 134 4.07 -1.48 -20.98
N ALA A 135 4.78 -2.19 -21.86
CA ALA A 135 5.43 -3.45 -21.52
C ALA A 135 6.53 -3.29 -20.46
N ILE A 136 7.35 -2.23 -20.56
CA ILE A 136 8.35 -1.88 -19.55
C ILE A 136 7.67 -1.59 -18.21
N ALA A 137 6.68 -0.70 -18.19
CA ALA A 137 5.97 -0.32 -16.97
C ALA A 137 5.35 -1.56 -16.30
N THR A 138 4.64 -2.40 -17.06
CA THR A 138 4.05 -3.65 -16.56
C THR A 138 5.10 -4.59 -15.96
N ALA A 139 6.22 -4.81 -16.65
CA ALA A 139 7.30 -5.67 -16.18
C ALA A 139 8.05 -5.10 -14.96
N PHE A 140 8.14 -3.77 -14.87
CA PHE A 140 8.72 -3.03 -13.76
C PHE A 140 7.82 -3.13 -12.52
N PHE A 141 6.52 -2.88 -12.66
CA PHE A 141 5.53 -3.01 -11.57
C PHE A 141 5.56 -4.39 -10.93
N ALA A 142 5.77 -5.45 -11.72
CA ALA A 142 5.87 -6.82 -11.22
C ALA A 142 7.10 -7.08 -10.32
N GLN A 143 8.14 -6.25 -10.36
CA GLN A 143 9.45 -6.56 -9.75
C GLN A 143 9.99 -5.48 -8.82
N HIS A 144 9.67 -4.19 -9.03
CA HIS A 144 10.34 -3.07 -8.37
C HIS A 144 10.25 -3.10 -6.84
N HIS A 145 9.12 -3.54 -6.26
CA HIS A 145 9.00 -3.70 -4.81
C HIS A 145 9.99 -4.71 -4.24
N ALA A 146 10.15 -5.88 -4.87
CA ALA A 146 11.11 -6.87 -4.41
C ALA A 146 12.56 -6.33 -4.47
N ILE A 147 12.84 -5.41 -5.39
CA ILE A 147 14.15 -4.79 -5.55
C ILE A 147 14.39 -3.72 -4.49
N ARG A 148 13.42 -2.83 -4.23
CA ARG A 148 13.49 -1.86 -3.11
C ARG A 148 13.78 -2.56 -1.78
N GLN A 149 13.16 -3.71 -1.57
CA GLN A 149 13.35 -4.48 -0.34
C GLN A 149 14.74 -5.05 -0.18
N ARG A 150 15.28 -5.60 -1.27
CA ARG A 150 16.66 -6.10 -1.30
C ARG A 150 17.66 -4.98 -1.11
N LEU A 151 17.34 -3.76 -1.54
CA LEU A 151 18.15 -2.57 -1.25
C LEU A 151 18.14 -2.26 0.25
N GLU A 152 16.97 -2.18 0.88
CA GLU A 152 16.87 -1.91 2.32
C GLU A 152 17.60 -2.99 3.14
N GLU A 153 17.46 -4.26 2.74
CA GLU A 153 18.19 -5.37 3.34
C GLU A 153 19.71 -5.21 3.20
N ASP A 154 20.21 -4.81 2.03
CA ASP A 154 21.65 -4.59 1.78
C ASP A 154 22.18 -3.40 2.60
N ILE A 155 21.43 -2.31 2.69
CA ILE A 155 21.76 -1.14 3.54
C ILE A 155 21.87 -1.54 5.00
N VAL A 156 20.91 -2.33 5.51
CA VAL A 156 20.90 -2.77 6.92
C VAL A 156 22.04 -3.75 7.22
N ARG A 157 22.36 -4.64 6.26
CA ARG A 157 23.46 -5.60 6.42
C ARG A 157 24.81 -4.89 6.44
N ASP A 158 25.03 -3.96 5.51
CA ASP A 158 26.32 -3.29 5.29
C ASP A 158 26.19 -1.76 5.17
N PRO A 159 25.77 -1.04 6.23
CA PRO A 159 25.46 0.39 6.16
C PRO A 159 26.68 1.26 5.80
N HIS A 160 27.89 0.79 6.08
CA HIS A 160 29.14 1.46 5.75
C HIS A 160 29.43 1.53 4.25
N ARG A 161 28.71 0.77 3.40
CA ARG A 161 28.76 0.90 1.94
C ARG A 161 27.99 2.12 1.44
N TYR A 162 27.06 2.61 2.26
CA TYR A 162 26.11 3.68 1.93
C TYR A 162 26.33 4.93 2.76
N PHE A 163 26.86 4.84 3.98
CA PHE A 163 26.97 5.94 4.91
C PHE A 163 28.33 6.02 5.61
N ALA A 164 28.81 7.25 5.81
CA ALA A 164 29.85 7.55 6.78
C ALA A 164 29.18 7.71 8.16
N LEU A 165 29.21 6.66 8.98
CA LEU A 165 28.54 6.68 10.28
C LEU A 165 29.25 7.61 11.26
N ALA A 166 28.59 8.71 11.61
CA ALA A 166 29.11 9.71 12.53
C ALA A 166 29.10 9.19 13.98
N PRO A 167 30.18 9.46 14.76
CA PRO A 167 30.21 9.06 16.16
C PRO A 167 29.22 9.89 16.98
N VAL A 168 28.54 9.22 17.92
CA VAL A 168 27.67 9.87 18.89
C VAL A 168 28.47 10.12 20.18
N PRO A 169 28.66 11.38 20.62
CA PRO A 169 29.42 11.68 21.82
C PRO A 169 28.87 10.95 23.05
N GLY A 170 29.75 10.26 23.79
CA GLY A 170 29.41 9.56 25.02
C GLY A 170 28.84 8.15 24.84
N LEU A 171 28.60 7.70 23.60
CA LEU A 171 28.17 6.34 23.30
C LEU A 171 29.34 5.36 23.45
N ARG A 172 29.20 4.37 24.33
CA ARG A 172 30.21 3.34 24.61
C ARG A 172 30.07 2.11 23.72
N GLY A 173 28.88 1.92 23.15
CA GLY A 173 28.58 0.86 22.20
C GLY A 173 28.33 -0.52 22.82
N SER A 174 27.80 -0.61 24.04
CA SER A 174 27.47 -1.92 24.65
C SER A 174 26.34 -1.84 25.67
N GLY A 175 25.48 -2.86 25.71
CA GLY A 175 24.38 -2.92 26.68
C GLY A 175 23.30 -1.88 26.39
N VAL A 176 22.72 -1.30 27.45
CA VAL A 176 21.70 -0.24 27.34
C VAL A 176 22.35 1.10 27.64
N GLU A 177 22.20 2.04 26.72
CA GLU A 177 22.78 3.37 26.80
C GLU A 177 21.71 4.45 26.62
N HIS A 178 21.92 5.58 27.30
CA HIS A 178 21.06 6.75 27.19
C HIS A 178 21.86 7.88 26.57
N VAL A 179 21.36 8.42 25.46
CA VAL A 179 22.01 9.50 24.71
C VAL A 179 21.11 10.72 24.73
N ALA A 180 21.69 11.89 25.02
CA ALA A 180 21.03 13.16 24.84
C ALA A 180 21.40 13.73 23.46
N LEU A 181 20.39 13.87 22.60
CA LEU A 181 20.48 14.55 21.31
C LEU A 181 19.79 15.92 21.40
N ALA A 182 19.85 16.69 20.32
CA ALA A 182 19.26 18.03 20.27
C ALA A 182 17.74 18.03 20.50
N ASP A 183 17.08 16.92 20.20
CA ASP A 183 15.63 16.76 20.25
C ASP A 183 15.13 15.94 21.45
N GLY A 184 16.01 15.39 22.28
CA GLY A 184 15.59 14.69 23.49
C GLY A 184 16.57 13.67 24.04
N ALA A 185 16.07 12.88 24.99
CA ALA A 185 16.78 11.73 25.53
C ALA A 185 16.30 10.46 24.83
N HIS A 186 17.25 9.64 24.38
CA HIS A 186 17.00 8.41 23.64
C HIS A 186 17.66 7.24 24.35
N ARG A 187 17.03 6.07 24.25
CA ARG A 187 17.58 4.81 24.76
C ARG A 187 18.00 3.93 23.59
N LEU A 188 19.28 3.58 23.58
CA LEU A 188 19.88 2.66 22.62
C LEU A 188 20.24 1.36 23.33
N ARG A 189 20.02 0.22 22.67
CA ARG A 189 20.43 -1.09 23.18
C ARG A 189 21.21 -1.87 22.15
N PHE A 190 22.41 -2.29 22.54
CA PHE A 190 23.37 -3.04 21.74
C PHE A 190 23.49 -4.46 22.28
N VAL A 191 23.08 -5.44 21.49
CA VAL A 191 23.17 -6.85 21.86
C VAL A 191 24.57 -7.42 21.60
N GLU A 192 25.16 -7.10 20.45
CA GLU A 192 26.50 -7.59 20.05
C GLU A 192 27.57 -6.49 20.06
N GLY A 193 27.18 -5.28 20.48
CA GLY A 193 28.04 -4.10 20.53
C GLY A 193 27.79 -3.12 19.38
N PHE A 194 28.50 -2.00 19.39
CA PHE A 194 28.46 -1.01 18.33
C PHE A 194 29.69 -1.14 17.41
N PRO A 195 29.56 -0.95 16.08
CA PRO A 195 28.32 -0.76 15.32
C PRO A 195 27.68 -2.07 14.84
N ILE A 196 28.11 -3.24 15.36
CA ILE A 196 27.78 -4.57 14.84
C ILE A 196 26.88 -5.31 15.84
N GLY A 197 25.65 -5.62 15.41
CA GLY A 197 24.59 -6.26 16.20
C GLY A 197 23.20 -5.68 15.93
N PRO A 198 22.10 -6.33 16.37
CA PRO A 198 20.80 -5.68 16.37
C PRO A 198 20.83 -4.48 17.31
N ASN A 199 20.34 -3.35 16.81
CA ASN A 199 20.20 -2.13 17.58
C ASN A 199 18.73 -1.93 17.91
N VAL A 200 18.45 -1.56 19.15
CA VAL A 200 17.13 -1.03 19.50
C VAL A 200 17.24 0.44 19.83
N PHE A 201 16.42 1.25 19.17
CA PHE A 201 16.29 2.68 19.42
C PHE A 201 14.89 2.96 19.95
N GLU A 202 14.80 3.51 21.16
CA GLU A 202 13.56 3.88 21.85
C GLU A 202 13.61 5.39 22.15
N ASN A 203 12.62 6.15 21.67
CA ASN A 203 12.47 7.57 22.03
C ASN A 203 11.88 7.68 23.44
N GLY A 204 12.47 8.52 24.31
CA GLY A 204 11.85 8.92 25.57
C GLY A 204 10.86 10.07 25.36
N ASP A 205 9.79 10.12 26.17
CA ASP A 205 8.68 11.09 26.11
C ASP A 205 9.07 12.48 25.54
N GLY A 206 8.79 12.72 24.26
CA GLY A 206 9.20 13.96 23.60
C GLY A 206 8.89 14.05 22.11
N GLY A 207 7.70 14.56 21.79
CA GLY A 207 7.47 15.41 20.61
C GLY A 207 7.70 14.80 19.23
N CYS A 208 6.69 14.10 18.73
CA CYS A 208 6.55 13.70 17.33
C CYS A 208 6.77 14.90 16.39
N LYS A 209 7.92 14.97 15.74
CA LYS A 209 8.08 15.80 14.54
C LYS A 209 8.87 15.19 13.40
N ASN A 210 9.50 14.01 13.55
CA ASN A 210 9.99 13.14 12.46
C ASN A 210 10.72 11.90 13.04
N GLY A 211 10.04 10.78 13.30
CA GLY A 211 10.73 9.53 13.64
C GLY A 211 9.89 8.42 14.27
N CYS A 212 10.37 7.18 14.05
CA CYS A 212 9.94 5.98 14.76
C CYS A 212 10.21 6.08 16.26
N ASP A 213 9.25 5.67 17.08
CA ASP A 213 9.32 5.66 18.54
C ASP A 213 10.03 4.43 19.12
N VAL A 214 9.96 3.29 18.44
CA VAL A 214 10.80 2.12 18.73
C VAL A 214 11.22 1.46 17.43
N VAL A 215 12.51 1.22 17.23
CA VAL A 215 13.04 0.43 16.11
C VAL A 215 13.88 -0.69 16.68
N TRP A 216 13.66 -1.93 16.26
CA TRP A 216 14.38 -3.10 16.77
C TRP A 216 14.58 -4.14 15.67
N PHE A 217 15.73 -4.81 15.70
CA PHE A 217 16.06 -5.97 14.86
C PHE A 217 16.16 -7.27 15.67
N SER A 218 15.73 -8.40 15.11
CA SER A 218 16.09 -9.72 15.65
C SER A 218 17.62 -9.91 15.69
N PRO A 219 18.15 -10.78 16.57
CA PRO A 219 19.60 -11.02 16.67
C PRO A 219 20.31 -11.32 15.36
N ASP A 220 19.67 -12.09 14.48
CA ASP A 220 20.16 -12.46 13.15
C ASP A 220 19.87 -11.40 12.07
N ARG A 221 19.28 -10.25 12.43
CA ARG A 221 18.86 -9.14 11.54
C ARG A 221 17.92 -9.56 10.42
N THR A 222 17.17 -10.64 10.61
CA THR A 222 16.18 -11.11 9.63
C THR A 222 14.81 -10.45 9.81
N LEU A 223 14.50 -9.97 11.02
CA LEU A 223 13.25 -9.30 11.36
C LEU A 223 13.54 -7.87 11.82
N LEU A 224 12.91 -6.89 11.17
CA LEU A 224 12.81 -5.51 11.63
C LEU A 224 11.37 -5.26 12.11
N GLN A 225 11.22 -4.59 13.25
CA GLN A 225 9.95 -3.97 13.64
C GLN A 225 10.21 -2.51 13.98
N CYS A 226 9.33 -1.65 13.49
CA CYS A 226 9.31 -0.23 13.84
C CYS A 226 7.91 0.16 14.30
N GLU A 227 7.85 0.93 15.38
CA GLU A 227 6.63 1.56 15.87
C GLU A 227 6.80 3.06 15.72
N THR A 228 5.86 3.73 15.06
CA THR A 228 5.86 5.16 14.74
C THR A 228 4.65 5.82 15.36
N ALA A 229 4.81 6.99 15.96
CA ALA A 229 3.71 7.91 16.15
C ALA A 229 3.47 8.68 14.86
N GLY A 230 2.23 8.63 14.37
CA GLY A 230 1.75 9.41 13.25
C GLY A 230 1.14 10.74 13.68
N PHE A 231 0.51 11.42 12.71
CA PHE A 231 -0.21 12.65 12.96
C PHE A 231 -1.47 12.39 13.82
N GLY A 232 -1.86 13.36 14.66
CA GLY A 232 -3.09 13.23 15.46
C GLY A 232 -3.09 12.16 16.56
N GLY A 233 -1.93 11.59 16.91
CA GLY A 233 -1.83 10.53 17.93
C GLY A 233 -2.00 9.12 17.37
N GLU A 234 -2.05 8.96 16.06
CA GLU A 234 -1.97 7.67 15.37
C GLU A 234 -0.70 6.91 15.81
N ARG A 235 -0.80 5.58 15.90
CA ARG A 235 0.33 4.67 16.09
C ARG A 235 0.33 3.68 14.95
N SER A 236 1.46 3.53 14.26
CA SER A 236 1.65 2.47 13.30
C SER A 236 2.80 1.56 13.73
N ARG A 237 2.59 0.26 13.64
CA ARG A 237 3.63 -0.75 13.84
C ARG A 237 3.84 -1.47 12.55
N HIS A 238 5.04 -1.43 12.01
CA HIS A 238 5.43 -2.22 10.85
C HIS A 238 6.37 -3.35 11.28
N TRP A 239 6.30 -4.47 10.58
CA TRP A 239 7.30 -5.52 10.69
C TRP A 239 7.68 -6.08 9.33
N ILE A 240 8.91 -6.55 9.24
CA ILE A 240 9.59 -6.91 8.00
C ILE A 240 10.46 -8.15 8.26
N HIS A 241 10.16 -9.26 7.60
CA HIS A 241 11.03 -10.42 7.58
C HIS A 241 11.80 -10.47 6.26
N TYR A 242 13.03 -9.95 6.26
CA TYR A 242 13.86 -9.79 5.07
C TYR A 242 14.03 -11.09 4.25
N PRO A 243 14.30 -12.27 4.82
CA PRO A 243 14.48 -13.49 4.01
C PRO A 243 13.25 -13.87 3.17
N SER A 244 12.04 -13.68 3.69
CA SER A 244 10.81 -14.00 2.95
C SER A 244 10.15 -12.77 2.34
N GLN A 245 10.67 -11.58 2.63
CA GLN A 245 10.08 -10.29 2.32
C GLN A 245 8.65 -10.08 2.84
N ALA A 246 8.21 -10.94 3.76
CA ALA A 246 6.89 -10.84 4.37
C ALA A 246 6.88 -9.62 5.29
N SER A 247 5.78 -8.89 5.27
CA SER A 247 5.66 -7.69 6.07
C SER A 247 4.24 -7.45 6.52
N SER A 248 4.06 -6.52 7.44
CA SER A 248 2.73 -6.03 7.73
C SER A 248 2.80 -4.66 8.36
N SER A 249 1.65 -4.04 8.50
CA SER A 249 1.47 -2.89 9.36
C SER A 249 0.22 -3.05 10.20
N TRP A 250 0.28 -2.59 11.43
CA TRP A 250 -0.88 -2.40 12.29
C TRP A 250 -0.94 -0.93 12.65
N THR A 251 -1.93 -0.23 12.09
CA THR A 251 -2.23 1.16 12.41
C THR A 251 -3.40 1.24 13.38
N THR A 252 -3.29 2.12 14.36
CA THR A 252 -4.37 2.51 15.28
C THR A 252 -4.43 4.03 15.31
N GLY A 253 -5.59 4.62 15.08
CA GLY A 253 -5.76 6.06 15.05
C GLY A 253 -7.23 6.46 15.05
N GLU A 254 -7.49 7.73 14.81
CA GLU A 254 -8.84 8.21 14.52
C GLU A 254 -9.06 8.17 13.00
N ASP A 255 -10.19 7.62 12.57
CA ASP A 255 -10.62 7.73 11.18
C ASP A 255 -10.82 9.21 10.83
N PHE A 256 -10.13 9.68 9.79
CA PHE A 256 -10.08 11.10 9.44
C PHE A 256 -11.46 11.70 9.13
N MET A 257 -12.40 10.88 8.67
CA MET A 257 -13.74 11.31 8.25
C MET A 257 -14.75 11.32 9.40
N SER A 258 -14.68 10.35 10.30
CA SER A 258 -15.65 10.15 11.38
C SER A 258 -15.13 10.54 12.77
N GLY A 259 -13.82 10.70 12.94
CA GLY A 259 -13.16 10.90 14.23
C GLY A 259 -13.26 9.69 15.17
N ALA A 260 -13.79 8.55 14.69
CA ALA A 260 -13.92 7.35 15.50
C ALA A 260 -12.58 6.62 15.59
N PRO A 261 -12.23 6.05 16.76
CA PRO A 261 -11.05 5.20 16.86
C PRO A 261 -11.21 3.99 15.95
N GLN A 262 -10.24 3.79 15.07
CA GLN A 262 -10.18 2.67 14.15
C GLN A 262 -8.81 2.00 14.23
N SER A 263 -8.80 0.71 13.94
CA SER A 263 -7.56 0.01 13.73
C SER A 263 -7.57 -0.79 12.43
N VAL A 264 -6.45 -0.75 11.72
CA VAL A 264 -6.26 -1.40 10.42
C VAL A 264 -5.01 -2.28 10.49
N ARG A 265 -5.15 -3.54 10.11
CA ARG A 265 -4.03 -4.48 9.95
C ARG A 265 -3.90 -4.84 8.48
N ASN A 266 -2.68 -4.72 7.95
CA ASN A 266 -2.37 -5.03 6.56
C ASN A 266 -1.25 -6.06 6.50
N ASP A 267 -1.59 -7.35 6.45
CA ASP A 267 -0.61 -8.43 6.28
C ASP A 267 -0.25 -8.56 4.80
N ARG A 268 1.03 -8.40 4.50
CA ARG A 268 1.56 -8.34 3.14
C ARG A 268 2.60 -9.44 2.92
N LEU A 269 2.56 -10.05 1.73
CA LEU A 269 3.60 -10.99 1.29
C LEU A 269 4.83 -10.28 0.69
N ALA A 270 4.78 -8.95 0.58
CA ALA A 270 5.85 -8.08 0.12
C ALA A 270 5.76 -6.73 0.85
N LEU A 271 6.88 -6.20 1.33
CA LEU A 271 7.01 -4.85 1.89
C LEU A 271 6.55 -3.75 0.95
N GLY A 272 5.91 -2.72 1.51
CA GLY A 272 5.55 -1.49 0.81
C GLY A 272 4.40 -1.63 -0.17
N LEU A 273 3.93 -2.85 -0.45
CA LEU A 273 2.77 -3.10 -1.28
C LEU A 273 1.50 -3.05 -0.45
N GLY A 274 0.96 -1.84 -0.27
CA GLY A 274 -0.39 -1.62 0.25
C GLY A 274 -1.51 -2.24 -0.61
N HIS A 275 -1.17 -2.97 -1.67
CA HIS A 275 -2.09 -3.48 -2.68
C HIS A 275 -2.03 -5.01 -2.81
N HIS A 276 -1.28 -5.70 -1.94
CA HIS A 276 -1.16 -7.15 -1.94
C HIS A 276 -1.24 -7.72 -0.53
N GLY A 277 -2.20 -8.61 -0.32
CA GLY A 277 -2.36 -9.32 0.94
C GLY A 277 -3.70 -9.03 1.59
N LEU A 278 -3.74 -9.26 2.91
CA LEU A 278 -4.97 -9.23 3.71
C LEU A 278 -5.06 -7.91 4.46
N HIS A 279 -6.14 -7.17 4.20
CA HIS A 279 -6.48 -5.93 4.86
C HIS A 279 -7.64 -6.18 5.81
N GLU A 280 -7.42 -6.00 7.11
CA GLU A 280 -8.44 -6.20 8.14
C GLU A 280 -8.74 -4.88 8.84
N TYR A 281 -10.02 -4.56 8.99
CA TYR A 281 -10.51 -3.39 9.70
C TYR A 281 -11.12 -3.82 11.02
N PHE A 282 -10.82 -3.06 12.08
CA PHE A 282 -11.29 -3.32 13.43
C PHE A 282 -11.96 -2.09 14.04
N SER A 283 -13.04 -2.33 14.77
CA SER A 283 -13.73 -1.35 15.60
C SER A 283 -12.83 -0.88 16.76
N ALA A 284 -13.25 0.19 17.44
CA ALA A 284 -12.59 0.70 18.65
C ALA A 284 -12.45 -0.36 19.76
N GLU A 285 -13.37 -1.33 19.83
CA GLU A 285 -13.33 -2.45 20.78
C GLU A 285 -12.46 -3.62 20.33
N GLY A 286 -11.75 -3.48 19.19
CA GLY A 286 -10.88 -4.50 18.63
C GLY A 286 -11.62 -5.64 17.91
N ARG A 287 -12.87 -5.42 17.51
CA ARG A 287 -13.65 -6.43 16.76
C ARG A 287 -13.43 -6.24 15.27
N ARG A 288 -13.21 -7.32 14.55
CA ARG A 288 -13.03 -7.25 13.09
C ARG A 288 -14.36 -6.89 12.43
N GLU A 289 -14.39 -5.80 11.68
CA GLU A 289 -15.54 -5.30 10.94
C GLU A 289 -15.54 -5.81 9.49
N SER A 290 -14.36 -5.90 8.89
CA SER A 290 -14.17 -6.44 7.56
C SER A 290 -12.76 -7.00 7.33
N ALA A 291 -12.63 -7.81 6.30
CA ALA A 291 -11.37 -8.35 5.80
C ALA A 291 -11.41 -8.42 4.27
N THR A 292 -10.39 -7.89 3.60
CA THR A 292 -10.29 -7.87 2.14
C THR A 292 -8.95 -8.43 1.68
N LEU A 293 -8.99 -9.31 0.68
CA LEU A 293 -7.81 -9.91 0.07
C LEU A 293 -7.54 -9.26 -1.28
N HIS A 294 -6.36 -8.66 -1.43
CA HIS A 294 -5.91 -8.02 -2.67
C HIS A 294 -4.76 -8.78 -3.35
N TRP A 295 -4.72 -8.70 -4.67
CA TRP A 295 -3.64 -9.19 -5.51
C TRP A 295 -3.42 -8.22 -6.68
N HIS A 296 -2.22 -7.63 -6.78
CA HIS A 296 -1.90 -6.57 -7.76
C HIS A 296 -2.89 -5.40 -7.71
N GLY A 297 -3.28 -4.97 -6.50
CA GLY A 297 -4.26 -3.89 -6.31
C GLY A 297 -5.71 -4.30 -6.55
N GLU A 298 -5.94 -5.42 -7.23
CA GLU A 298 -7.28 -5.94 -7.45
C GLU A 298 -7.81 -6.65 -6.20
N GLU A 299 -9.01 -6.28 -5.76
CA GLU A 299 -9.75 -7.04 -4.74
C GLU A 299 -10.18 -8.41 -5.32
N LEU A 300 -9.74 -9.49 -4.66
CA LEU A 300 -10.14 -10.86 -5.00
C LEU A 300 -11.39 -11.30 -4.23
N CYS A 301 -11.46 -10.92 -2.96
CA CYS A 301 -12.52 -11.31 -2.03
C CYS A 301 -12.59 -10.33 -0.85
N SER A 302 -13.80 -10.05 -0.38
CA SER A 302 -14.04 -9.34 0.87
C SER A 302 -15.02 -10.10 1.75
N GLU A 303 -14.86 -9.95 3.06
CA GLU A 303 -15.76 -10.47 4.09
C GLU A 303 -16.08 -9.34 5.08
N HIS A 304 -17.35 -9.20 5.43
CA HIS A 304 -17.83 -8.27 6.45
C HIS A 304 -18.46 -9.06 7.60
N PHE A 305 -18.34 -8.54 8.81
CA PHE A 305 -18.73 -9.25 10.02
C PHE A 305 -19.81 -8.49 10.81
N TYR A 306 -20.63 -9.25 11.50
CA TYR A 306 -21.47 -8.75 12.57
C TYR A 306 -20.63 -8.39 13.81
N PRO A 307 -21.17 -7.61 14.76
CA PRO A 307 -20.46 -7.24 15.98
C PRO A 307 -20.04 -8.40 16.89
N ASP A 308 -20.60 -9.60 16.70
CA ASP A 308 -20.21 -10.84 17.39
C ASP A 308 -19.12 -11.63 16.65
N GLY A 309 -18.71 -11.16 15.47
CA GLY A 309 -17.72 -11.80 14.60
C GLY A 309 -18.30 -12.82 13.62
N ALA A 310 -19.61 -13.08 13.62
CA ALA A 310 -20.23 -13.92 12.60
C ALA A 310 -20.15 -13.24 11.23
N ALA A 311 -20.01 -14.03 10.15
CA ALA A 311 -20.00 -13.49 8.80
C ALA A 311 -21.36 -12.83 8.51
N LEU A 312 -21.34 -11.63 7.91
CA LEU A 312 -22.51 -10.90 7.42
C LEU A 312 -22.60 -11.02 5.89
N LEU A 313 -21.48 -10.75 5.21
CA LEU A 313 -21.41 -10.70 3.76
C LEU A 313 -20.04 -11.22 3.32
N ARG A 314 -20.03 -12.01 2.27
CA ARG A 314 -18.82 -12.36 1.53
C ARG A 314 -19.02 -12.00 0.07
N CYS A 315 -18.09 -11.26 -0.50
CA CYS A 315 -18.04 -10.92 -1.91
C CYS A 315 -16.81 -11.57 -2.54
N LYS A 316 -16.97 -12.12 -3.75
CA LYS A 316 -15.88 -12.67 -4.53
C LYS A 316 -16.03 -12.22 -5.97
N ARG A 317 -14.92 -11.82 -6.60
CA ARG A 317 -14.92 -11.47 -8.02
C ARG A 317 -15.25 -12.69 -8.89
N GLN A 318 -16.14 -12.51 -9.85
CA GLN A 318 -16.56 -13.54 -10.81
C GLN A 318 -16.67 -12.92 -12.21
N GLY A 319 -15.61 -13.06 -13.02
CA GLY A 319 -15.54 -12.44 -14.34
C GLY A 319 -15.60 -10.91 -14.22
N HIS A 320 -16.59 -10.29 -14.86
CA HIS A 320 -16.83 -8.84 -14.81
C HIS A 320 -17.77 -8.40 -13.66
N GLY A 321 -18.30 -9.34 -12.86
CA GLY A 321 -19.23 -9.04 -11.76
C GLY A 321 -18.78 -9.65 -10.44
N GLU A 322 -19.68 -9.66 -9.46
CA GLU A 322 -19.44 -10.21 -8.12
C GLU A 322 -20.39 -11.36 -7.79
N HIS A 323 -19.88 -12.34 -7.04
CA HIS A 323 -20.65 -13.35 -6.34
C HIS A 323 -20.76 -12.95 -4.87
N ARG A 324 -21.99 -12.76 -4.38
CA ARG A 324 -22.27 -12.27 -3.03
C ARG A 324 -23.02 -13.35 -2.23
N LEU A 325 -22.54 -13.60 -1.02
CA LEU A 325 -23.16 -14.48 -0.04
C LEU A 325 -23.45 -13.68 1.22
N ARG A 326 -24.73 -13.49 1.56
CA ARG A 326 -25.14 -12.89 2.84
C ARG A 326 -25.59 -13.94 3.81
N TYR A 327 -25.37 -13.68 5.09
CA TYR A 327 -25.65 -14.60 6.17
C TYR A 327 -26.54 -13.94 7.21
N TRP A 328 -27.36 -14.75 7.85
CA TRP A 328 -28.09 -14.39 9.05
C TRP A 328 -27.13 -14.26 10.25
N PRO A 329 -27.52 -13.52 11.32
CA PRO A 329 -26.72 -13.43 12.54
C PRO A 329 -26.43 -14.78 13.20
N ASN A 330 -27.25 -15.81 12.97
CA ASN A 330 -27.00 -17.17 13.47
C ASN A 330 -25.98 -17.96 12.61
N GLY A 331 -25.38 -17.34 11.60
CA GLY A 331 -24.42 -17.93 10.68
C GLY A 331 -25.02 -18.73 9.52
N ALA A 332 -26.35 -18.89 9.44
CA ALA A 332 -27.00 -19.55 8.30
C ALA A 332 -26.94 -18.66 7.05
N LEU A 333 -26.82 -19.26 5.86
CA LEU A 333 -26.90 -18.53 4.60
C LEU A 333 -28.28 -17.85 4.49
N ASN A 334 -28.31 -16.57 4.12
CA ASN A 334 -29.52 -15.80 3.89
C ASN A 334 -29.79 -15.60 2.40
N THR A 335 -28.83 -15.03 1.66
CA THR A 335 -28.95 -14.88 0.20
C THR A 335 -27.65 -15.26 -0.50
N GLU A 336 -27.80 -15.78 -1.70
CA GLU A 336 -26.72 -15.98 -2.66
C GLU A 336 -27.11 -15.28 -3.96
N SER A 337 -26.30 -14.35 -4.44
CA SER A 337 -26.54 -13.61 -5.67
C SER A 337 -25.28 -13.47 -6.51
N ILE A 338 -25.47 -13.33 -7.83
CA ILE A 338 -24.41 -13.01 -8.78
C ILE A 338 -24.77 -11.76 -9.56
N GLU A 339 -23.77 -10.98 -9.96
CA GLU A 339 -23.95 -9.90 -10.90
C GLU A 339 -23.77 -10.42 -12.34
N GLU A 340 -24.82 -10.29 -13.14
CA GLU A 340 -24.85 -10.64 -14.56
C GLU A 340 -24.07 -9.61 -15.37
N ARG A 341 -23.64 -9.98 -16.59
CA ARG A 341 -22.83 -9.11 -17.47
C ARG A 341 -23.47 -7.76 -17.79
N ASP A 342 -24.79 -7.65 -17.70
CA ASP A 342 -25.52 -6.40 -17.93
C ASP A 342 -25.78 -5.59 -16.64
N GLY A 343 -25.03 -5.88 -15.57
CA GLY A 343 -25.06 -5.17 -14.29
C GLY A 343 -26.25 -5.54 -13.41
N ARG A 344 -27.08 -6.52 -13.80
CA ARG A 344 -28.23 -6.95 -13.00
C ARG A 344 -27.80 -7.95 -11.94
N GLU A 345 -28.33 -7.78 -10.73
CA GLU A 345 -28.21 -8.78 -9.68
C GLU A 345 -29.23 -9.92 -9.88
N ARG A 346 -28.73 -11.16 -9.94
CA ARG A 346 -29.55 -12.38 -9.98
C ARG A 346 -29.35 -13.19 -8.69
N TYR A 347 -30.44 -13.36 -7.96
CA TYR A 347 -30.52 -14.19 -6.76
C TYR A 347 -30.61 -15.66 -7.16
N LEU A 348 -29.67 -16.46 -6.65
CA LEU A 348 -29.62 -17.90 -6.80
C LEU A 348 -30.39 -18.59 -5.67
N ARG A 349 -30.35 -18.01 -4.46
CA ARG A 349 -31.05 -18.52 -3.27
C ARG A 349 -31.49 -17.38 -2.36
N CYS A 350 -32.64 -17.55 -1.71
CA CYS A 350 -33.05 -16.73 -0.57
C CYS A 350 -33.62 -17.66 0.50
N LEU A 351 -32.95 -17.75 1.64
CA LEU A 351 -33.27 -18.68 2.73
C LEU A 351 -33.67 -17.90 3.98
N ASP A 352 -34.62 -18.46 4.73
CA ASP A 352 -34.94 -17.99 6.08
C ASP A 352 -33.88 -18.43 7.12
N PRO A 353 -33.95 -17.97 8.38
CA PRO A 353 -32.97 -18.31 9.42
C PRO A 353 -32.87 -19.81 9.73
N GLU A 354 -33.87 -20.61 9.36
CA GLU A 354 -33.90 -22.06 9.50
C GLU A 354 -33.41 -22.80 8.24
N GLY A 355 -33.04 -22.06 7.18
CA GLY A 355 -32.53 -22.61 5.92
C GLY A 355 -33.61 -23.00 4.90
N ARG A 356 -34.87 -22.62 5.10
CA ARG A 356 -35.94 -22.89 4.14
C ARG A 356 -35.90 -21.89 2.98
N ASP A 357 -36.02 -22.40 1.75
CA ASP A 357 -36.01 -21.58 0.55
C ASP A 357 -37.31 -20.76 0.41
N LEU A 358 -37.15 -19.44 0.42
CA LEU A 358 -38.20 -18.44 0.28
C LEU A 358 -38.51 -18.10 -1.18
N ALA A 359 -37.61 -18.45 -2.10
CA ALA A 359 -37.72 -18.18 -3.53
C ALA A 359 -37.28 -19.39 -4.37
N PRO A 360 -37.96 -20.55 -4.23
CA PRO A 360 -37.61 -21.75 -4.98
C PRO A 360 -37.67 -21.50 -6.48
N ASN A 361 -36.64 -21.96 -7.20
CA ASN A 361 -36.43 -21.68 -8.63
C ASN A 361 -36.36 -20.17 -8.96
N GLY A 362 -35.89 -19.37 -8.01
CA GLY A 362 -35.74 -17.91 -8.15
C GLY A 362 -37.06 -17.14 -8.13
N THR A 363 -38.18 -17.77 -7.76
CA THR A 363 -39.48 -17.09 -7.72
C THR A 363 -40.10 -17.18 -6.34
N GLY A 364 -40.39 -16.03 -5.72
CA GLY A 364 -40.94 -15.98 -4.37
C GLY A 364 -40.54 -14.72 -3.61
N ARG A 365 -40.38 -14.84 -2.30
CA ARG A 365 -40.09 -13.70 -1.42
C ARG A 365 -38.60 -13.51 -1.26
N LEU A 366 -38.14 -12.26 -1.38
CA LEU A 366 -36.87 -11.84 -0.84
C LEU A 366 -37.07 -11.38 0.60
N HIS A 367 -36.25 -11.90 1.50
CA HIS A 367 -35.99 -11.28 2.78
C HIS A 367 -34.48 -11.33 3.02
N GLU A 368 -33.83 -10.18 2.88
CA GLU A 368 -32.37 -10.09 2.92
C GLU A 368 -31.89 -9.20 4.07
N MET A 369 -31.05 -9.76 4.93
CA MET A 369 -30.38 -9.05 6.01
C MET A 369 -29.25 -8.18 5.45
N LEU A 370 -29.28 -6.89 5.79
CA LEU A 370 -28.30 -5.92 5.32
C LEU A 370 -27.23 -5.62 6.37
N SER A 371 -27.66 -5.42 7.62
CA SER A 371 -26.78 -5.20 8.77
C SER A 371 -27.50 -5.47 10.09
N LEU A 372 -26.71 -5.76 11.12
CA LEU A 372 -27.16 -5.79 12.50
C LEU A 372 -26.03 -5.22 13.36
N ASP A 373 -26.25 -4.05 13.94
CA ASP A 373 -25.36 -3.48 14.95
C ASP A 373 -26.10 -3.33 16.31
N SER A 374 -25.43 -2.76 17.31
CA SER A 374 -25.98 -2.58 18.65
C SER A 374 -27.18 -1.62 18.69
N ALA A 375 -27.33 -0.75 17.70
CA ALA A 375 -28.35 0.28 17.64
C ALA A 375 -29.48 -0.06 16.65
N MET A 376 -29.19 -0.79 15.57
CA MET A 376 -30.11 -0.95 14.46
C MET A 376 -29.94 -2.30 13.74
N ARG A 377 -31.07 -2.93 13.46
CA ARG A 377 -31.21 -4.03 12.50
C ARG A 377 -31.74 -3.47 11.18
N GLN A 378 -31.10 -3.78 10.06
CA GLN A 378 -31.56 -3.37 8.73
C GLN A 378 -31.71 -4.58 7.80
N TRP A 379 -32.81 -4.61 7.05
CA TRP A 379 -33.07 -5.65 6.05
C TRP A 379 -33.87 -5.07 4.89
N ARG A 380 -34.00 -5.82 3.81
CA ARG A 380 -34.89 -5.48 2.70
C ARG A 380 -35.80 -6.64 2.33
N GLU A 381 -37.01 -6.30 1.90
CA GLU A 381 -38.06 -7.26 1.54
C GLU A 381 -38.64 -6.92 0.16
N GLY A 382 -38.91 -7.95 -0.63
CA GLY A 382 -39.42 -7.79 -1.99
C GLY A 382 -39.85 -9.12 -2.62
N GLU A 383 -40.07 -9.10 -3.94
CA GLU A 383 -40.43 -10.27 -4.72
C GLU A 383 -39.36 -10.56 -5.77
N LEU A 384 -39.08 -11.85 -5.96
CA LEU A 384 -38.19 -12.38 -6.98
C LEU A 384 -39.02 -13.10 -8.05
N VAL A 385 -38.66 -12.90 -9.31
CA VAL A 385 -39.19 -13.65 -10.47
C VAL A 385 -38.00 -14.09 -11.31
N GLY A 386 -37.80 -15.41 -11.43
CA GLY A 386 -36.66 -15.98 -12.16
C GLY A 386 -35.28 -15.58 -11.62
N GLY A 387 -35.21 -15.22 -10.34
CA GLY A 387 -34.01 -14.74 -9.64
C GLY A 387 -33.84 -13.23 -9.66
N PHE A 388 -34.72 -12.47 -10.31
CA PHE A 388 -34.60 -11.02 -10.43
C PHE A 388 -35.64 -10.29 -9.59
N LEU A 389 -35.24 -9.15 -9.00
CA LEU A 389 -36.15 -8.25 -8.30
C LEU A 389 -37.28 -7.78 -9.24
N SER A 390 -38.51 -7.85 -8.73
CA SER A 390 -39.70 -7.44 -9.46
C SER A 390 -40.69 -6.78 -8.51
N GLY A 391 -41.21 -5.62 -8.89
CA GLY A 391 -42.15 -4.85 -8.07
C GLY A 391 -41.45 -4.03 -6.97
N PRO A 392 -42.15 -3.73 -5.87
CA PRO A 392 -41.62 -2.90 -4.79
C PRO A 392 -40.61 -3.67 -3.94
N LEU A 393 -39.43 -3.08 -3.77
CA LEU A 393 -38.42 -3.45 -2.77
C LEU A 393 -38.49 -2.44 -1.63
N ARG A 394 -38.64 -2.90 -0.40
CA ARG A 394 -38.72 -2.06 0.79
C ARG A 394 -37.52 -2.30 1.67
N ARG A 395 -36.81 -1.24 2.05
CA ARG A 395 -35.77 -1.29 3.07
C ARG A 395 -36.40 -0.98 4.43
N MET A 396 -36.10 -1.81 5.40
CA MET A 396 -36.67 -1.80 6.73
C MET A 396 -35.56 -1.62 7.76
N ALA A 397 -35.86 -0.92 8.85
CA ALA A 397 -34.99 -0.79 10.00
C ALA A 397 -35.78 -0.91 11.31
N SER A 398 -35.18 -1.50 12.34
CA SER A 398 -35.74 -1.56 13.70
C SER A 398 -34.62 -1.54 14.73
N HIS A 399 -34.89 -1.07 15.95
CA HIS A 399 -33.95 -1.33 17.03
C HIS A 399 -33.96 -2.83 17.41
N PRO A 400 -32.84 -3.39 17.88
CA PRO A 400 -32.78 -4.78 18.33
C PRO A 400 -33.66 -5.11 19.55
N ASP A 401 -34.16 -4.08 20.25
CA ASP A 401 -35.00 -4.17 21.45
C ASP A 401 -36.44 -4.63 21.20
N GLY A 402 -36.81 -4.91 19.95
CA GLY A 402 -38.16 -5.33 19.56
C GLY A 402 -39.11 -4.18 19.23
N SER A 403 -38.61 -2.95 19.10
CA SER A 403 -39.35 -1.84 18.51
C SER A 403 -39.89 -2.18 17.11
N GLN A 404 -41.01 -1.54 16.74
CA GLN A 404 -41.65 -1.86 15.47
C GLN A 404 -40.75 -1.51 14.27
N PRO A 405 -40.69 -2.40 13.27
CA PRO A 405 -40.03 -2.11 12.00
C PRO A 405 -40.57 -0.84 11.35
N ARG A 406 -39.66 -0.01 10.85
CA ARG A 406 -39.98 1.17 10.04
C ARG A 406 -39.41 0.99 8.63
N GLU A 407 -40.22 1.30 7.63
CA GLU A 407 -39.76 1.43 6.25
C GLU A 407 -38.91 2.70 6.12
N THR A 408 -37.67 2.56 5.65
CA THR A 408 -36.72 3.66 5.47
C THR A 408 -36.58 4.07 4.01
N GLU A 409 -36.81 3.14 3.08
CA GLU A 409 -36.67 3.36 1.64
C GLU A 409 -37.61 2.43 0.88
N ARG A 410 -38.08 2.89 -0.29
CA ARG A 410 -38.84 2.07 -1.23
C ARG A 410 -38.42 2.37 -2.65
N SER A 411 -38.07 1.31 -3.36
CA SER A 411 -37.62 1.36 -4.76
C SER A 411 -38.42 0.36 -5.57
N PHE A 412 -38.62 0.62 -6.87
CA PHE A 412 -39.39 -0.26 -7.75
C PHE A 412 -38.47 -0.90 -8.78
N TYR A 413 -38.63 -2.21 -8.97
CA TYR A 413 -37.79 -2.98 -9.87
C TYR A 413 -38.63 -3.65 -10.97
N LYS A 414 -38.06 -3.73 -12.17
CA LYS A 414 -38.58 -4.55 -13.25
C LYS A 414 -37.46 -5.42 -13.79
N ASN A 415 -37.55 -6.72 -13.56
CA ASN A 415 -36.57 -7.70 -14.03
C ASN A 415 -35.13 -7.35 -13.60
N GLY A 416 -34.95 -6.99 -12.33
CA GLY A 416 -33.65 -6.69 -11.72
C GLY A 416 -33.14 -5.27 -11.98
N ARG A 417 -33.87 -4.41 -12.70
CA ARG A 417 -33.50 -3.00 -12.93
C ARG A 417 -34.40 -2.07 -12.13
N ALA A 418 -33.79 -1.13 -11.41
CA ALA A 418 -34.52 -0.02 -10.80
C ALA A 418 -35.25 0.80 -11.87
N GLN A 419 -36.38 1.41 -11.52
CA GLN A 419 -37.21 2.24 -12.40
C GLN A 419 -37.18 3.71 -12.00
#